data_AF-A0A1L3SLC2-F1
#
_entry.id   AF-A0A1L3SLC2-F1
#
_cell.length_a   1.000
_cell.length_b   1.000
_cell.length_c   1.000
_cell.angle_alpha   90.00
_cell.angle_beta   90.00
_cell.angle_gamma   90.00
#
_symmetry.space_group_name_H-M   'P 1'
#
loop_
_entity.id
_entity.type
_entity.pdbx_description
1 polymer ?
#
loop_
_entity_poly.entity_id
_entity_poly.type
_entity_poly.pdbx_seq_one_letter_code
_entity_poly.pdbx_strand_id
1 'polypeptide(L)'
;MRRLFERVGIESGKGEVFHSLRGGQIEDMRDAKVNGRDSRLQAGHAVGDDEHSQYGFMSLTEKRARELARLPLNPEIDYSPYRGLDFETLYQAKRTYGRRPK
;
A
#
# COMPACT_ATOMS: atom_id res chain seq x y z
N MET A 1 22.70 7.98 -10.43
CA MET A 1 21.50 8.15 -9.58
C MET A 1 21.81 8.42 -8.12
N ARG A 2 22.63 7.61 -7.42
CA ARG A 2 22.96 7.81 -5.99
C ARG A 2 23.31 9.26 -5.61
N ARG A 3 24.26 9.90 -6.31
CA ARG A 3 24.65 11.31 -6.06
C ARG A 3 23.50 12.33 -6.25
N LEU A 4 22.58 12.06 -7.17
CA LEU A 4 21.40 12.92 -7.39
C LEU A 4 20.36 12.72 -6.29
N PHE A 5 20.13 11.47 -5.87
CA PHE A 5 19.24 11.12 -4.76
C PHE A 5 19.72 11.68 -3.42
N GLU A 6 21.03 11.61 -3.14
CA GLU A 6 21.65 12.26 -1.99
C GLU A 6 21.42 13.79 -2.03
N ARG A 7 21.54 14.41 -3.21
CA ARG A 7 21.32 15.86 -3.38
C ARG A 7 19.88 16.31 -3.14
N VAL A 8 18.89 15.45 -3.40
CA VAL A 8 17.46 15.73 -3.15
C VAL A 8 16.96 15.17 -1.82
N GLY A 9 17.85 14.68 -0.96
CA GLY A 9 17.49 14.23 0.40
C GLY A 9 16.82 12.85 0.48
N ILE A 10 16.92 12.01 -0.55
CA ILE A 10 16.43 10.63 -0.51
C ILE A 10 17.37 9.80 0.37
N GLU A 11 16.82 9.09 1.36
CA GLU A 11 17.58 8.29 2.33
C GLU A 11 18.53 7.27 1.66
N SER A 12 19.77 7.23 2.14
CA SER A 12 20.77 6.27 1.69
C SER A 12 20.51 4.88 2.27
N GLY A 13 20.58 3.83 1.45
CA GLY A 13 20.53 2.44 1.95
C GLY A 13 19.80 1.42 1.09
N LYS A 14 19.23 1.80 -0.06
CA LYS A 14 18.45 0.88 -0.89
C LYS A 14 19.19 0.56 -2.18
N GLY A 15 19.71 -0.66 -2.30
CA GLY A 15 20.41 -1.17 -3.50
C GLY A 15 19.57 -1.16 -4.78
N GLU A 16 18.28 -0.85 -4.67
CA GLU A 16 17.30 -0.78 -5.74
C GLU A 16 17.13 0.62 -6.36
N VAL A 17 18.17 1.45 -6.34
CA VAL A 17 18.18 2.82 -6.90
C VAL A 17 17.68 2.87 -8.37
N PHE A 18 17.91 1.81 -9.14
CA PHE A 18 17.43 1.71 -10.53
C PHE A 18 16.00 1.15 -10.64
N HIS A 19 15.58 0.33 -9.67
CA HIS A 19 14.22 -0.22 -9.63
C HIS A 19 13.21 0.75 -9.01
N SER A 20 13.64 1.76 -8.25
CA SER A 20 12.74 2.79 -7.72
C SER A 20 12.03 3.58 -8.82
N LEU A 21 12.74 3.93 -9.91
CA LEU A 21 12.13 4.60 -11.06
C LEU A 21 11.19 3.69 -11.84
N ARG A 22 11.53 2.40 -11.96
CA ARG A 22 10.67 1.39 -12.60
C ARG A 22 9.41 1.13 -11.76
N GLY A 23 9.54 1.10 -10.43
CA GLY A 23 8.41 1.02 -9.50
C GLY A 23 7.49 2.23 -9.63
N GLY A 24 8.05 3.44 -9.61
CA GLY A 24 7.29 4.68 -9.82
C GLY A 24 6.53 4.71 -11.15
N GLN A 25 7.19 4.33 -12.26
CA GLN A 25 6.54 4.24 -13.56
C GLN A 25 5.38 3.22 -13.59
N ILE A 26 5.51 2.10 -12.88
CA ILE A 26 4.42 1.11 -12.75
C ILE A 26 3.25 1.70 -11.95
N GLU A 27 3.52 2.47 -10.91
CA GLU A 27 2.49 3.18 -10.14
C GLU A 27 1.80 4.25 -10.99
N ASP A 28 2.55 5.03 -11.77
CA ASP A 28 1.99 6.03 -12.70
C ASP A 28 1.08 5.38 -13.75
N MET A 29 1.51 4.26 -14.35
CA MET A 29 0.68 3.49 -15.28
C MET A 29 -0.59 2.96 -14.62
N ARG A 30 -0.51 2.53 -13.36
CA ARG A 30 -1.67 2.08 -12.58
C ARG A 30 -2.64 3.23 -12.29
N ASP A 31 -2.13 4.38 -11.89
CA ASP A 31 -2.94 5.59 -11.63
C ASP A 31 -3.57 6.15 -12.90
N ALA A 32 -2.89 6.01 -14.05
CA ALA A 32 -3.39 6.33 -15.39
C ALA A 32 -4.35 5.27 -15.96
N LYS A 33 -4.62 4.19 -15.22
CA LYS A 33 -5.50 3.08 -15.61
C LYS A 33 -5.07 2.38 -16.91
N VAL A 34 -3.77 2.33 -17.18
CA VAL A 34 -3.20 1.53 -18.27
C VAL A 34 -3.54 0.06 -18.00
N ASN A 35 -3.83 -0.69 -19.07
CA ASN A 35 -4.15 -2.11 -18.95
C ASN A 35 -3.02 -2.86 -18.22
N GLY A 36 -3.38 -3.77 -17.31
CA GLY A 36 -2.40 -4.51 -16.52
C GLY A 36 -1.46 -5.38 -17.36
N ARG A 37 -1.93 -5.92 -18.49
CA ARG A 37 -1.12 -6.65 -19.46
C ARG A 37 -0.08 -5.75 -20.10
N ASP A 38 -0.48 -4.57 -20.55
CA ASP A 38 0.41 -3.60 -21.21
C ASP A 38 1.43 -3.04 -20.22
N SER A 39 1.01 -2.76 -18.99
CA SER A 39 1.91 -2.33 -17.91
C SER A 39 2.96 -3.39 -17.58
N ARG A 40 2.59 -4.68 -17.57
CA ARG A 40 3.53 -5.80 -17.37
C ARG A 40 4.49 -5.95 -18.54
N LEU A 41 3.99 -5.84 -19.77
CA LEU A 41 4.82 -5.86 -20.98
C LEU A 41 5.85 -4.73 -20.98
N GLN A 42 5.43 -3.50 -20.64
CA GLN A 42 6.31 -2.34 -20.52
C GLN A 42 7.35 -2.51 -19.41
N ALA A 43 6.97 -3.15 -18.30
CA ALA A 43 7.90 -3.49 -17.24
C ALA A 43 8.78 -4.70 -17.57
N GLY A 44 8.58 -5.42 -18.69
CA GLY A 44 9.31 -6.66 -18.98
C GLY A 44 8.98 -7.80 -18.01
N HIS A 45 7.79 -7.80 -17.41
CA HIS A 45 7.29 -8.87 -16.55
C HIS A 45 6.66 -10.00 -17.39
N ALA A 46 6.76 -11.23 -16.90
CA ALA A 46 6.05 -12.36 -17.50
C ALA A 46 4.54 -12.06 -17.54
N VAL A 47 3.92 -12.34 -18.70
CA VAL A 47 2.53 -11.96 -19.00
C VAL A 47 1.53 -13.00 -18.49
N GLY A 48 2.00 -14.16 -18.05
CA GLY A 48 1.19 -15.24 -17.49
C GLY A 48 1.75 -15.68 -16.15
N ASP A 49 1.24 -15.11 -15.08
CA ASP A 49 1.10 -15.82 -13.79
C ASP A 49 0.08 -15.06 -12.94
N ASP A 50 -0.98 -15.75 -12.53
CA ASP A 50 -2.16 -15.20 -11.83
C ASP A 50 -2.26 -15.69 -10.37
N GLU A 51 -1.45 -16.65 -9.94
CA GLU A 51 -1.74 -17.28 -8.64
C GLU A 51 -0.95 -16.70 -7.45
N HIS A 52 0.14 -15.97 -7.65
CA HIS A 52 0.96 -15.43 -6.54
C HIS A 52 1.30 -13.93 -6.64
N SER A 53 0.62 -13.16 -7.51
CA SER A 53 0.87 -11.71 -7.66
C SER A 53 0.38 -10.84 -6.47
N GLN A 54 -0.22 -11.41 -5.43
CA GLN A 54 -1.07 -10.68 -4.47
C GLN A 54 -0.70 -10.79 -2.99
N TYR A 55 0.45 -11.35 -2.60
CA TYR A 55 0.86 -11.35 -1.19
C TYR A 55 2.00 -10.34 -0.93
N GLY A 56 1.65 -9.20 -0.34
CA GLY A 56 2.62 -8.28 0.28
C GLY A 56 3.20 -7.16 -0.59
N PHE A 57 2.86 -7.07 -1.87
CA PHE A 57 3.22 -5.88 -2.66
C PHE A 57 2.38 -4.69 -2.16
N MET A 58 2.96 -3.48 -2.03
CA MET A 58 2.22 -2.29 -1.59
C MET A 58 1.01 -2.07 -2.51
N SER A 59 -0.14 -2.57 -2.09
CA SER A 59 -1.34 -2.70 -2.90
C SER A 59 -2.04 -1.36 -3.09
N LEU A 60 -1.54 -0.31 -2.45
CA LEU A 60 -2.12 1.01 -2.39
C LEU A 60 -1.09 2.06 -2.81
N THR A 61 -1.33 2.68 -3.97
CA THR A 61 -0.63 3.91 -4.36
C THR A 61 -0.99 5.02 -3.39
N GLU A 62 -0.12 6.03 -3.23
CA GLU A 62 -0.38 7.16 -2.34
C GLU A 62 -1.71 7.84 -2.68
N LYS A 63 -1.99 8.03 -3.98
CA LYS A 63 -3.25 8.58 -4.47
C LYS A 63 -4.44 7.74 -4.01
N ARG A 64 -4.37 6.41 -4.17
CA ARG A 64 -5.42 5.51 -3.74
C ARG A 64 -5.60 5.50 -2.22
N ALA A 65 -4.52 5.67 -1.46
CA ALA A 65 -4.56 5.72 -0.01
C ALA A 65 -5.30 6.98 0.47
N ARG A 66 -5.02 8.13 -0.16
CA ARG A 66 -5.75 9.37 0.09
C ARG A 66 -7.24 9.26 -0.29
N GLU A 67 -7.55 8.56 -1.37
CA GLU A 67 -8.94 8.30 -1.77
C GLU A 67 -9.68 7.45 -0.72
N LEU A 68 -9.08 6.34 -0.28
CA LEU A 68 -9.66 5.49 0.77
C LEU A 68 -9.85 6.24 2.09
N ALA A 69 -8.89 7.08 2.48
CA ALA A 69 -8.98 7.86 3.70
C ALA A 69 -10.11 8.92 3.68
N ARG A 70 -10.57 9.31 2.49
CA ARG A 70 -11.63 10.34 2.31
C ARG A 70 -12.98 9.75 1.93
N LEU A 71 -13.05 8.45 1.64
CA LEU A 71 -14.29 7.79 1.26
C LEU A 71 -15.28 7.87 2.43
N PRO A 72 -16.53 8.33 2.20
CA PRO A 72 -17.55 8.25 3.23
C PRO A 72 -17.78 6.78 3.59
N LEU A 73 -18.02 6.53 4.88
CA LEU A 73 -18.43 5.21 5.36
C LEU A 73 -19.76 4.80 4.69
N ASN A 74 -19.94 3.50 4.46
CA ASN A 74 -21.17 3.00 3.84
C ASN A 74 -22.37 3.26 4.76
N PRO A 75 -23.35 4.10 4.37
CA PRO A 75 -24.47 4.45 5.25
C PRO A 75 -25.40 3.27 5.59
N GLU A 76 -25.34 2.16 4.86
CA GLU A 76 -26.14 0.96 5.12
C GLU A 76 -25.58 0.10 6.26
N ILE A 77 -24.34 0.34 6.68
CA ILE A 77 -23.71 -0.39 7.78
C ILE A 77 -24.00 0.35 9.09
N ASP A 78 -24.53 -0.36 10.08
CA ASP A 78 -24.70 0.20 11.41
C ASP A 78 -23.36 0.31 12.15
N TYR A 79 -22.84 1.53 12.24
CA TYR A 79 -21.63 1.85 13.00
C TYR A 79 -21.90 2.28 14.44
N SER A 80 -23.15 2.21 14.92
CA SER A 80 -23.51 2.55 16.30
C SER A 80 -22.65 1.83 17.35
N PRO A 81 -22.23 0.56 17.20
CA PRO A 81 -21.39 -0.12 18.21
C PRO A 81 -19.99 0.46 18.36
N TYR A 82 -19.52 1.24 17.38
CA TYR A 82 -18.19 1.84 17.38
C TYR A 82 -18.20 3.32 17.81
N ARG A 83 -19.38 3.91 18.03
CA ARG A 83 -19.49 5.30 18.50
C ARG A 83 -19.01 5.41 19.95
N GLY A 84 -18.17 6.41 20.21
CA GLY A 84 -17.62 6.66 21.55
C GLY A 84 -16.43 5.77 21.93
N LEU A 85 -15.92 4.95 20.99
CA LEU A 85 -14.65 4.27 21.19
C LEU A 85 -13.49 5.29 21.15
N ASP A 86 -12.62 5.20 22.15
CA ASP A 86 -11.34 5.89 22.14
C ASP A 86 -10.33 5.02 21.38
N PHE A 87 -10.17 5.32 20.09
CA PHE A 87 -9.24 4.61 19.22
C PHE A 87 -7.78 4.78 19.64
N GLU A 88 -7.41 5.87 20.31
CA GLU A 88 -6.05 6.06 20.82
C GLU A 88 -5.82 5.11 21.99
N THR A 89 -6.76 5.02 22.94
CA THR A 89 -6.67 4.06 24.03
C THR A 89 -6.62 2.61 23.51
N LEU A 90 -7.42 2.28 22.48
CA LEU A 90 -7.39 0.95 21.85
C LEU A 90 -6.06 0.65 21.14
N TYR A 91 -5.46 1.65 20.50
CA TYR A 91 -4.15 1.52 19.84
C TYR A 91 -3.02 1.29 20.85
N GLN A 92 -3.04 2.00 21.98
CA GLN A 92 -2.05 1.88 23.04
C GLN A 92 -2.19 0.60 23.87
N ALA A 93 -3.34 -0.10 23.77
CA ALA A 93 -3.60 -1.31 24.53
C ALA A 93 -2.66 -2.45 24.10
N LYS A 94 -1.77 -2.88 25.01
CA LYS A 94 -0.92 -4.05 24.79
C LYS A 94 -1.75 -5.32 24.86
N ARG A 95 -1.62 -6.20 23.86
CA ARG A 95 -2.22 -7.53 23.86
C ARG A 95 -1.73 -8.32 25.07
N THR A 96 -2.65 -8.74 25.93
CA THR A 96 -2.38 -9.70 27.01
C THR A 96 -2.77 -11.10 26.54
N TYR A 97 -2.13 -12.13 27.11
CA TYR A 97 -2.49 -13.51 26.82
C TYR A 97 -3.96 -13.75 27.18
N GLY A 98 -4.72 -14.33 26.24
CA GLY A 98 -6.11 -14.70 26.48
C GLY A 98 -6.23 -15.64 27.68
N ARG A 99 -7.32 -15.50 28.44
CA ARG A 99 -7.61 -16.38 29.58
C ARG A 99 -7.73 -17.82 29.08
N ARG A 100 -6.85 -18.72 29.54
CA ARG A 100 -7.02 -20.16 29.30
C ARG A 100 -8.39 -20.58 29.86
N PRO A 101 -9.26 -21.23 29.07
CA PRO A 101 -10.47 -21.83 29.62
C PRO A 101 -10.09 -22.83 30.71
N LYS A 102 -10.90 -22.90 31.77
CA LYS A 102 -10.75 -23.92 32.83
C LYS A 102 -11.15 -25.28 32.32
#